data_AF-A0A0G0KDI7-F1
#
_entry.id   AF-A0A0G0KDI7-F1
#
_cell.length_a   1.000
_cell.length_b   1.000
_cell.length_c   1.000
_cell.angle_alpha   90.00
_cell.angle_beta   90.00
_cell.angle_gamma   90.00
#
_symmetry.space_group_name_H-M   'P 1'
#
loop_
_entity.id
_entity.type
_entity.pdbx_description
1 polymer ?
#
loop_
_entity_poly.entity_id
_entity_poly.type
_entity_poly.pdbx_seq_one_letter_code
_entity_poly.pdbx_strand_id
1 'polypeptide(L)'
;MRRNHMNTLLTNANDSAQSDVATNYEGGQTFNRSLREQVVQALCVGRFGDTFYASKLRLEEEALEVLGKARVSDPEFLARAIVYGREKGFLKDSPITGLAILSGGGAKAKPLFEKIFNRVIQTPDDLRKFVTLCKSGTVPGVKTLGGYRRSAVKEWVSTLSGYHAVKYGSRASKGFTLQDIVSLTHPETEDAAVAERLGWLKRGRKALGSNRKLNPQIRAAEALKLVDDGQVAISLIRSGKLPAEFVIPASTKMTTAIWRELLHNAPIFNLLRNLVTFTRHDVFKEDAEIAYAVERLTNVKAIEHSKILPFRFFDAWKKYVLVEGNDSRIADALRTAANLSFVNMPTLGGRTVAIGSDVSGSMGCPVSPKGQTQFIDIAGIFTGAILRQIEGRAIPLPFQSRVIEGHGLSGHDDVLVTAEKVSRLLGGGTALGAPIQHLLDRKIFADVFVGITDNEDWAYGSGHHCHESFLELWRKYRAKVNPKAQAFVIQIAPYKHAVAPTNEPGVHFIYGWSDTVVRYIPFILEGGASQVQEVEGMSLDNGGNQGRSGGHDHAQADA
;
A
#
# COMPACT_ATOMS: atom_id res chain seq x y z
N MET A 1 24.67 -23.95 -9.49
CA MET A 1 25.62 -23.16 -8.68
C MET A 1 24.98 -22.03 -7.85
N ARG A 2 23.86 -21.41 -8.26
CA ARG A 2 23.17 -20.33 -7.50
C ARG A 2 22.44 -20.73 -6.20
N ARG A 3 22.25 -22.02 -5.90
CA ARG A 3 21.51 -22.52 -4.72
C ARG A 3 22.34 -22.66 -3.43
N ASN A 4 23.67 -22.70 -3.54
CA ASN A 4 24.54 -23.01 -2.39
C ASN A 4 25.13 -21.76 -1.70
N HIS A 5 24.92 -20.55 -2.23
CA HIS A 5 25.47 -19.33 -1.64
C HIS A 5 24.57 -18.72 -0.56
N MET A 6 23.23 -18.92 -0.63
CA MET A 6 22.30 -18.35 0.36
C MET A 6 22.16 -19.16 1.65
N ASN A 7 22.56 -20.44 1.68
CA ASN A 7 22.48 -21.26 2.90
C ASN A 7 23.65 -21.02 3.87
N THR A 8 24.71 -20.34 3.44
CA THR A 8 25.98 -20.26 4.17
C THR A 8 26.18 -18.92 4.91
N LEU A 9 25.23 -17.99 4.84
CA LEU A 9 25.32 -16.63 5.44
C LEU A 9 24.42 -16.43 6.67
N LEU A 10 23.94 -17.51 7.30
CA LEU A 10 22.94 -17.46 8.38
C LEU A 10 23.52 -17.57 9.80
N THR A 11 24.80 -17.29 10.01
CA THR A 11 25.43 -17.32 11.34
C THR A 11 26.12 -15.99 11.65
N ASN A 12 25.73 -15.41 12.79
CA ASN A 12 26.21 -14.21 13.47
C ASN A 12 25.35 -12.95 13.26
N ALA A 13 24.36 -12.78 14.14
CA ALA A 13 23.69 -11.51 14.39
C ALA A 13 23.93 -11.16 15.87
N ASN A 14 25.04 -10.48 16.15
CA ASN A 14 25.19 -9.73 17.39
C ASN A 14 24.72 -8.30 17.11
N ASP A 15 23.71 -7.88 17.86
CA ASP A 15 23.06 -6.58 17.79
C ASP A 15 23.93 -5.55 18.54
N SER A 16 25.02 -5.12 17.92
CA SER A 16 25.83 -4.01 18.41
C SER A 16 25.72 -2.82 17.45
N ALA A 17 25.32 -1.68 17.99
CA ALA A 17 25.13 -0.39 17.31
C ALA A 17 26.45 0.19 16.77
N GLN A 18 26.99 -0.40 15.72
CA GLN A 18 28.05 0.19 14.91
C GLN A 18 27.44 0.74 13.61
N SER A 19 27.67 2.02 13.36
CA SER A 19 27.32 2.67 12.10
C SER A 19 28.21 2.13 10.99
N ASP A 20 27.76 1.07 10.32
CA ASP A 20 28.40 0.63 9.09
C ASP A 20 28.06 1.65 8.01
N VAL A 21 28.99 2.59 7.83
CA VAL A 21 29.02 3.48 6.68
C VAL A 21 29.13 2.61 5.43
N ALA A 22 28.28 2.89 4.46
CA ALA A 22 28.24 2.20 3.17
C ALA A 22 28.20 3.22 2.04
N THR A 23 28.13 2.72 0.81
CA THR A 23 27.88 3.52 -0.38
C THR A 23 26.50 3.21 -0.94
N ASN A 24 25.78 4.25 -1.36
CA ASN A 24 24.51 4.11 -2.05
C ASN A 24 24.74 3.72 -3.53
N TYR A 25 23.68 3.66 -4.35
CA TYR A 25 23.83 3.18 -5.72
C TYR A 25 24.61 4.14 -6.64
N GLU A 26 24.70 5.42 -6.28
CA GLU A 26 25.46 6.47 -6.99
C GLU A 26 26.84 6.74 -6.34
N GLY A 27 27.24 5.93 -5.37
CA GLY A 27 28.53 6.05 -4.68
C GLY A 27 28.58 7.12 -3.59
N GLY A 28 27.45 7.77 -3.28
CA GLY A 28 27.29 8.66 -2.13
C GLY A 28 27.35 7.93 -0.80
N GLN A 29 27.75 8.62 0.27
CA GLN A 29 27.84 8.02 1.60
C GLN A 29 26.44 7.70 2.13
N THR A 30 26.26 6.50 2.67
CA THR A 30 25.00 6.07 3.29
C THR A 30 25.24 5.29 4.58
N PHE A 31 24.18 5.02 5.32
CA PHE A 31 24.23 4.31 6.59
C PHE A 31 23.31 3.10 6.57
N ASN A 32 23.82 1.96 7.04
CA ASN A 32 23.00 0.79 7.28
C ASN A 32 22.12 1.00 8.52
N ARG A 33 20.83 0.67 8.41
CA ARG A 33 19.85 0.73 9.51
C ARG A 33 19.82 -0.58 10.31
N SER A 34 19.20 -0.56 11.50
CA SER A 34 19.04 -1.78 12.29
C SER A 34 18.23 -2.84 11.53
N LEU A 35 18.42 -4.13 11.84
CA LEU A 35 17.66 -5.21 11.19
C LEU A 35 16.14 -5.02 11.37
N ARG A 36 15.70 -4.60 12.56
CA ARG A 36 14.27 -4.32 12.85
C ARG A 36 13.72 -3.23 11.93
N GLU A 37 14.49 -2.17 11.73
CA GLU A 37 14.10 -1.07 10.86
C GLU A 37 14.09 -1.45 9.38
N GLN A 38 15.08 -2.22 8.91
CA GLN A 38 15.09 -2.79 7.56
C GLN A 38 13.87 -3.69 7.32
N VAL A 39 13.43 -4.46 8.31
CA VAL A 39 12.21 -5.28 8.22
C VAL A 39 10.96 -4.41 8.06
N VAL A 40 10.83 -3.36 8.88
CA VAL A 40 9.71 -2.41 8.77
C VAL A 40 9.70 -1.74 7.40
N GLN A 41 10.86 -1.27 6.93
CA GLN A 41 11.05 -0.69 5.61
C GLN A 41 10.61 -1.65 4.49
N ALA A 42 11.12 -2.89 4.49
CA ALA A 42 10.78 -3.89 3.49
C ALA A 42 9.27 -4.21 3.46
N LEU A 43 8.60 -4.18 4.61
CA LEU A 43 7.17 -4.50 4.74
C LEU A 43 6.23 -3.30 4.51
N CYS A 44 6.72 -2.07 4.66
CA CYS A 44 5.92 -0.84 4.55
C CYS A 44 6.16 -0.04 3.27
N VAL A 45 7.29 -0.24 2.58
CA VAL A 45 7.65 0.47 1.33
C VAL A 45 7.87 -0.51 0.16
N GLY A 46 8.14 -1.78 0.45
CA GLY A 46 8.61 -2.76 -0.53
C GLY A 46 7.71 -2.94 -1.77
N ARG A 47 8.35 -2.96 -2.95
CA ARG A 47 7.76 -3.26 -4.26
C ARG A 47 8.51 -4.41 -4.94
N PHE A 48 7.78 -5.16 -5.76
CA PHE A 48 8.25 -6.19 -6.71
C PHE A 48 8.27 -5.63 -8.16
N GLY A 49 9.04 -4.57 -8.44
CA GLY A 49 9.21 -3.98 -9.78
C GLY A 49 10.50 -3.15 -9.90
N ASP A 50 10.96 -2.91 -11.14
CA ASP A 50 12.19 -2.15 -11.38
C ASP A 50 12.05 -0.71 -10.88
N THR A 51 13.13 -0.19 -10.33
CA THR A 51 13.25 1.19 -9.84
C THR A 51 14.39 1.90 -10.58
N PHE A 52 14.63 3.18 -10.30
CA PHE A 52 15.67 3.96 -10.98
C PHE A 52 17.06 3.35 -10.83
N TYR A 53 17.43 2.93 -9.61
CA TYR A 53 18.78 2.43 -9.32
C TYR A 53 18.92 0.90 -9.23
N ALA A 54 17.81 0.19 -9.03
CA ALA A 54 17.84 -1.25 -8.78
C ALA A 54 16.73 -2.00 -9.55
N SER A 55 17.11 -3.16 -10.08
CA SER A 55 16.16 -4.07 -10.71
C SER A 55 15.22 -4.68 -9.67
N LYS A 56 14.04 -5.07 -10.14
CA LYS A 56 13.04 -5.83 -9.38
C LYS A 56 13.67 -7.02 -8.66
N LEU A 57 14.47 -7.79 -9.38
CA LEU A 57 15.07 -9.02 -8.87
C LEU A 57 16.00 -8.72 -7.69
N ARG A 58 16.82 -7.67 -7.81
CA ARG A 58 17.74 -7.27 -6.74
C ARG A 58 16.98 -6.83 -5.48
N LEU A 59 15.97 -5.98 -5.63
CA LEU A 59 15.15 -5.51 -4.50
C LEU A 59 14.40 -6.66 -3.83
N GLU A 60 13.93 -7.63 -4.62
CA GLU A 60 13.33 -8.86 -4.10
C GLU A 60 14.34 -9.68 -3.30
N GLU A 61 15.55 -9.89 -3.81
CA GLU A 61 16.61 -10.63 -3.12
C GLU A 61 16.99 -9.96 -1.79
N GLU A 62 17.20 -8.64 -1.79
CA GLU A 62 17.51 -7.86 -0.59
C GLU A 62 16.38 -7.95 0.46
N ALA A 63 15.12 -7.81 0.04
CA ALA A 63 13.98 -7.96 0.95
C ALA A 63 13.84 -9.39 1.50
N LEU A 64 14.02 -10.42 0.67
CA LEU A 64 13.99 -11.82 1.10
C LEU A 64 15.11 -12.12 2.10
N GLU A 65 16.29 -11.53 1.92
CA GLU A 65 17.43 -11.67 2.81
C GLU A 65 17.14 -11.06 4.19
N VAL A 66 16.69 -9.80 4.24
CA VAL A 66 16.36 -9.08 5.48
C VAL A 66 15.30 -9.82 6.29
N LEU A 67 14.19 -10.18 5.63
CA LEU A 67 13.10 -10.90 6.27
C LEU A 67 13.51 -12.32 6.67
N GLY A 68 14.39 -12.96 5.90
CA GLY A 68 14.97 -14.26 6.22
C GLY A 68 15.87 -14.21 7.47
N LYS A 69 16.70 -13.17 7.61
CA LYS A 69 17.50 -12.90 8.80
C LYS A 69 16.61 -12.68 10.02
N ALA A 70 15.61 -11.81 9.91
CA ALA A 70 14.67 -11.52 10.98
C ALA A 70 13.88 -12.75 11.43
N ARG A 71 13.50 -13.64 10.51
CA ARG A 71 12.86 -14.91 10.87
C ARG A 71 13.74 -15.77 11.80
N VAL A 72 15.06 -15.72 11.63
CA VAL A 72 16.00 -16.53 12.44
C VAL A 72 16.30 -15.84 13.76
N SER A 73 16.59 -14.53 13.74
CA SER A 73 16.98 -13.78 14.94
C SER A 73 15.81 -13.39 15.84
N ASP A 74 14.71 -12.91 15.26
CA ASP A 74 13.56 -12.37 15.98
C ASP A 74 12.23 -12.60 15.20
N PRO A 75 11.75 -13.87 15.15
CA PRO A 75 10.53 -14.22 14.41
C PRO A 75 9.28 -13.54 14.98
N GLU A 76 9.28 -13.16 16.25
CA GLU A 76 8.16 -12.47 16.88
C GLU A 76 8.05 -11.04 16.39
N PHE A 77 9.16 -10.30 16.36
CA PHE A 77 9.19 -8.97 15.74
C PHE A 77 8.79 -9.04 14.26
N LEU A 78 9.30 -10.02 13.51
CA LEU A 78 8.89 -10.23 12.11
C LEU A 78 7.37 -10.42 12.00
N ALA A 79 6.76 -11.23 12.86
CA ALA A 79 5.31 -11.45 12.87
C ALA A 79 4.53 -10.15 13.15
N ARG A 80 4.97 -9.35 14.11
CA ARG A 80 4.38 -8.03 14.42
C ARG A 80 4.51 -7.08 13.23
N ALA A 81 5.69 -7.00 12.62
CA ALA A 81 5.94 -6.15 11.47
C ALA A 81 5.09 -6.53 10.25
N ILE A 82 4.88 -7.83 10.00
CA ILE A 82 4.03 -8.32 8.91
C ILE A 82 2.58 -7.84 9.10
N VAL A 83 2.06 -7.98 10.32
CA VAL A 83 0.70 -7.54 10.65
C VAL A 83 0.60 -6.02 10.52
N TYR A 84 1.58 -5.28 11.04
CA TYR A 84 1.65 -3.83 10.95
C TYR A 84 1.61 -3.36 9.49
N GLY A 85 2.46 -3.93 8.62
CA GLY A 85 2.49 -3.59 7.19
C GLY A 85 1.15 -3.85 6.49
N ARG A 86 0.40 -4.88 6.91
CA ARG A 86 -0.94 -5.18 6.35
C ARG A 86 -2.03 -4.26 6.88
N GLU A 87 -2.08 -4.04 8.19
CA GLU A 87 -3.20 -3.39 8.86
C GLU A 87 -3.06 -1.86 8.97
N LYS A 88 -1.82 -1.35 9.08
CA LYS A 88 -1.50 0.07 9.24
C LYS A 88 -0.80 0.66 8.03
N GLY A 89 0.02 -0.13 7.34
CA GLY A 89 0.65 0.25 6.07
C GLY A 89 -0.25 0.02 4.84
N PHE A 90 -1.35 -0.72 5.00
CA PHE A 90 -2.29 -1.12 3.94
C PHE A 90 -1.64 -1.80 2.72
N LEU A 91 -0.46 -2.38 2.89
CA LEU A 91 0.23 -3.12 1.84
C LEU A 91 -0.24 -4.57 1.77
N LYS A 92 -0.33 -5.10 0.56
CA LYS A 92 -0.71 -6.50 0.33
C LYS A 92 0.49 -7.38 0.11
N ASP A 93 1.32 -6.99 -0.85
CA ASP A 93 2.33 -7.85 -1.45
C ASP A 93 3.45 -8.22 -0.48
N SER A 94 4.05 -7.22 0.17
CA SER A 94 5.18 -7.41 1.07
C SER A 94 4.79 -8.17 2.34
N PRO A 95 3.66 -7.87 3.02
CA PRO A 95 3.19 -8.69 4.15
C PRO A 95 2.90 -10.15 3.79
N ILE A 96 2.35 -10.44 2.61
CA ILE A 96 2.11 -11.82 2.17
C ILE A 96 3.43 -12.55 1.93
N THR A 97 4.42 -11.88 1.35
CA THR A 97 5.78 -12.43 1.20
C THR A 97 6.44 -12.68 2.56
N GLY A 98 6.33 -11.74 3.50
CA GLY A 98 6.80 -11.91 4.88
C GLY A 98 6.13 -13.09 5.58
N LEU A 99 4.82 -13.27 5.42
CA LEU A 99 4.09 -14.42 5.96
C LEU A 99 4.59 -15.74 5.36
N ALA A 100 4.86 -15.77 4.05
CA ALA A 100 5.44 -16.93 3.39
C ALA A 100 6.83 -17.25 3.98
N ILE A 101 7.67 -16.25 4.20
CA ILE A 101 9.00 -16.43 4.82
C ILE A 101 8.88 -16.97 6.25
N LEU A 102 8.02 -16.36 7.08
CA LEU A 102 7.76 -16.78 8.45
C LEU A 102 7.33 -18.26 8.51
N SER A 103 6.50 -18.69 7.55
CA SER A 103 6.06 -20.09 7.42
C SER A 103 7.17 -21.12 7.10
N GLY A 104 8.42 -20.67 6.95
CA GLY A 104 9.60 -21.53 6.82
C GLY A 104 10.44 -21.66 8.11
N GLY A 105 10.08 -20.97 9.20
CA GLY A 105 10.94 -20.77 10.39
C GLY A 105 10.89 -21.85 11.49
N GLY A 106 10.41 -23.06 11.21
CA GLY A 106 10.41 -24.16 12.18
C GLY A 106 9.45 -23.96 13.38
N ALA A 107 9.83 -24.51 14.55
CA ALA A 107 8.95 -24.63 15.71
C ALA A 107 8.55 -23.27 16.34
N LYS A 108 9.48 -22.30 16.42
CA LYS A 108 9.21 -20.97 16.98
C LYS A 108 8.29 -20.14 16.07
N ALA A 109 8.44 -20.26 14.75
CA ALA A 109 7.66 -19.48 13.79
C ALA A 109 6.26 -20.04 13.54
N LYS A 110 6.05 -21.34 13.72
CA LYS A 110 4.74 -21.99 13.52
C LYS A 110 3.58 -21.31 14.29
N PRO A 111 3.63 -21.16 15.63
CA PRO A 111 2.51 -20.55 16.37
C PRO A 111 2.27 -19.10 15.95
N LEU A 112 3.34 -18.35 15.67
CA LEU A 112 3.25 -16.97 15.18
C LEU A 112 2.56 -16.90 13.81
N PHE A 113 2.93 -17.79 12.89
CA PHE A 113 2.28 -17.91 11.57
C PHE A 113 0.78 -18.21 11.71
N GLU A 114 0.41 -19.20 12.52
CA GLU A 114 -1.00 -19.57 12.72
C GLU A 114 -1.81 -18.39 13.30
N LYS A 115 -1.22 -17.66 14.25
CA LYS A 115 -1.82 -16.48 14.89
C LYS A 115 -2.09 -15.33 13.91
N ILE A 116 -1.18 -15.07 12.97
CA ILE A 116 -1.29 -13.92 12.07
C ILE A 116 -1.91 -14.25 10.70
N PHE A 117 -2.07 -15.53 10.35
CA PHE A 117 -2.50 -15.96 9.01
C PHE A 117 -3.77 -15.25 8.53
N ASN A 118 -4.83 -15.27 9.35
CA ASN A 118 -6.12 -14.65 9.00
C ASN A 118 -6.10 -13.12 9.04
N ARG A 119 -5.13 -12.51 9.74
CA ARG A 119 -4.94 -11.04 9.74
C ARG A 119 -4.30 -10.56 8.44
N VAL A 120 -3.40 -11.38 7.88
CA VAL A 120 -2.69 -11.09 6.63
C VAL A 120 -3.50 -11.48 5.39
N ILE A 121 -4.05 -12.70 5.38
CA ILE A 121 -4.80 -13.25 4.24
C ILE A 121 -6.27 -12.86 4.38
N GLN A 122 -6.66 -11.75 3.77
CA GLN A 122 -8.01 -11.19 3.91
C GLN A 122 -8.91 -11.48 2.70
N THR A 123 -8.32 -11.74 1.52
CA THR A 123 -9.05 -11.99 0.27
C THR A 123 -8.56 -13.25 -0.44
N PRO A 124 -9.36 -13.83 -1.36
CA PRO A 124 -8.92 -14.97 -2.16
C PRO A 124 -7.66 -14.72 -3.00
N ASP A 125 -7.44 -13.48 -3.46
CA ASP A 125 -6.22 -13.13 -4.18
C ASP A 125 -4.99 -13.14 -3.26
N ASP A 126 -5.14 -12.70 -2.00
CA ASP A 126 -4.07 -12.81 -1.01
C ASP A 126 -3.69 -14.29 -0.80
N LEU A 127 -4.70 -15.17 -0.70
CA LEU A 127 -4.49 -16.62 -0.56
C LEU A 127 -3.78 -17.23 -1.77
N ARG A 128 -4.21 -16.87 -3.00
CA ARG A 128 -3.55 -17.32 -4.24
C ARG A 128 -2.10 -16.91 -4.28
N LYS A 129 -1.81 -15.66 -3.90
CA LYS A 129 -0.44 -15.15 -3.85
C LYS A 129 0.40 -15.91 -2.84
N PHE A 130 -0.12 -16.13 -1.62
CA PHE A 130 0.55 -16.93 -0.61
C PHE A 130 0.87 -18.36 -1.11
N VAL A 131 -0.12 -19.06 -1.68
CA VAL A 131 0.07 -20.42 -2.22
C VAL A 131 1.09 -20.43 -3.35
N THR A 132 1.03 -19.43 -4.24
CA THR A 132 1.99 -19.26 -5.35
C THR A 132 3.40 -19.10 -4.82
N LEU A 133 3.61 -18.23 -3.83
CA LEU A 133 4.91 -18.04 -3.18
C LEU A 133 5.40 -19.35 -2.53
N CYS A 134 4.56 -20.06 -1.79
CA CYS A 134 4.93 -21.33 -1.17
C CYS A 134 5.31 -22.44 -2.18
N LYS A 135 4.78 -22.38 -3.41
CA LYS A 135 5.04 -23.37 -4.47
C LYS A 135 6.14 -22.94 -5.44
N SER A 136 6.51 -21.66 -5.45
CA SER A 136 7.50 -21.09 -6.37
C SER A 136 8.93 -21.60 -6.14
N GLY A 137 9.24 -22.03 -4.90
CA GLY A 137 10.60 -22.40 -4.49
C GLY A 137 11.56 -21.23 -4.32
N THR A 138 11.09 -19.98 -4.42
CA THR A 138 11.91 -18.76 -4.21
C THR A 138 12.01 -18.37 -2.74
N VAL A 139 11.03 -18.74 -1.92
CA VAL A 139 10.97 -18.39 -0.50
C VAL A 139 11.91 -19.30 0.31
N PRO A 140 12.90 -18.75 1.04
CA PRO A 140 13.83 -19.55 1.83
C PRO A 140 13.12 -20.45 2.85
N GLY A 141 13.42 -21.75 2.86
CA GLY A 141 12.80 -22.72 3.77
C GLY A 141 11.38 -23.16 3.40
N VAL A 142 10.83 -22.70 2.27
CA VAL A 142 9.49 -23.09 1.80
C VAL A 142 9.59 -23.73 0.42
N LYS A 143 9.47 -25.07 0.39
CA LYS A 143 9.52 -25.86 -0.85
C LYS A 143 8.14 -26.27 -1.35
N THR A 144 7.16 -26.40 -0.44
CA THR A 144 5.82 -26.90 -0.76
C THR A 144 4.77 -26.32 0.20
N LEU A 145 3.49 -26.46 -0.18
CA LEU A 145 2.34 -26.21 0.68
C LEU A 145 2.05 -27.47 1.53
N GLY A 146 2.95 -27.75 2.49
CA GLY A 146 2.84 -28.90 3.39
C GLY A 146 2.68 -28.51 4.86
N GLY A 147 2.18 -29.45 5.68
CA GLY A 147 2.02 -29.29 7.13
C GLY A 147 0.99 -28.21 7.50
N TYR A 148 1.33 -27.41 8.50
CA TYR A 148 0.46 -26.36 9.05
C TYR A 148 0.05 -25.29 8.03
N ARG A 149 0.86 -25.05 6.99
CA ARG A 149 0.48 -24.17 5.87
C ARG A 149 -0.72 -24.70 5.09
N ARG A 150 -0.75 -26.01 4.81
CA ARG A 150 -1.87 -26.65 4.13
C ARG A 150 -3.11 -26.61 5.03
N SER A 151 -2.95 -26.84 6.33
CA SER A 151 -4.04 -26.74 7.31
C SER A 151 -4.65 -25.34 7.36
N ALA A 152 -3.82 -24.29 7.46
CA ALA A 152 -4.29 -22.90 7.48
C ALA A 152 -5.03 -22.52 6.17
N VAL A 153 -4.51 -22.93 5.00
CA VAL A 153 -5.21 -22.71 3.72
C VAL A 153 -6.51 -23.52 3.65
N LYS A 154 -6.52 -24.78 4.13
CA LYS A 154 -7.72 -25.64 4.18
C LYS A 154 -8.82 -24.96 5.00
N GLU A 155 -8.49 -24.53 6.20
CA GLU A 155 -9.42 -23.84 7.11
C GLU A 155 -9.93 -22.53 6.49
N TRP A 156 -9.04 -21.72 5.94
CA TRP A 156 -9.41 -20.44 5.32
C TRP A 156 -10.39 -20.65 4.16
N VAL A 157 -10.15 -21.63 3.29
CA VAL A 157 -11.02 -21.94 2.15
C VAL A 157 -12.41 -22.40 2.59
N SER A 158 -12.51 -23.14 3.69
CA SER A 158 -13.80 -23.56 4.26
C SER A 158 -14.68 -22.38 4.71
N THR A 159 -14.08 -21.21 4.94
CA THR A 159 -14.81 -19.98 5.34
C THR A 159 -15.16 -19.05 4.17
N LEU A 160 -14.88 -19.44 2.92
CA LEU A 160 -15.21 -18.65 1.74
C LEU A 160 -16.71 -18.35 1.66
N SER A 161 -17.11 -17.08 1.57
CA SER A 161 -18.50 -16.69 1.32
C SER A 161 -18.93 -16.98 -0.11
N GLY A 162 -20.25 -16.97 -0.37
CA GLY A 162 -20.80 -17.02 -1.73
C GLY A 162 -20.27 -15.90 -2.61
N TYR A 163 -20.11 -14.69 -2.06
CA TYR A 163 -19.57 -13.54 -2.76
C TYR A 163 -18.12 -13.76 -3.17
N HIS A 164 -17.27 -14.26 -2.26
CA HIS A 164 -15.88 -14.58 -2.58
C HIS A 164 -15.79 -15.67 -3.67
N ALA A 165 -16.64 -16.68 -3.59
CA ALA A 165 -16.69 -17.74 -4.60
C ALA A 165 -17.07 -17.20 -5.98
N VAL A 166 -18.10 -16.35 -6.09
CA VAL A 166 -18.53 -15.77 -7.38
C VAL A 166 -17.52 -14.76 -7.90
N LYS A 167 -17.08 -13.81 -7.07
CA LYS A 167 -16.15 -12.74 -7.46
C LYS A 167 -14.81 -13.28 -7.96
N TYR A 168 -14.24 -14.22 -7.22
CA TYR A 168 -12.88 -14.70 -7.49
C TYR A 168 -12.87 -16.05 -8.21
N GLY A 169 -13.98 -16.80 -8.29
CA GLY A 169 -14.03 -18.15 -8.85
C GLY A 169 -13.76 -18.28 -10.35
N SER A 170 -13.41 -17.19 -11.05
CA SER A 170 -13.02 -17.25 -12.46
C SER A 170 -11.83 -18.19 -12.69
N ARG A 171 -11.93 -18.97 -13.76
CA ARG A 171 -10.93 -19.96 -14.20
C ARG A 171 -9.79 -19.33 -15.03
N ALA A 172 -9.88 -18.05 -15.38
CA ALA A 172 -8.97 -17.38 -16.31
C ALA A 172 -7.89 -16.53 -15.61
N SER A 173 -7.26 -17.03 -14.54
CA SER A 173 -6.16 -16.31 -13.89
C SER A 173 -4.78 -16.86 -14.30
N LYS A 174 -3.80 -15.99 -14.53
CA LYS A 174 -2.39 -16.38 -14.61
C LYS A 174 -1.93 -16.82 -13.21
N GLY A 175 -1.69 -18.11 -13.01
CA GLY A 175 -1.24 -18.70 -11.73
C GLY A 175 -2.30 -19.60 -11.07
N PHE A 176 -2.13 -19.91 -9.78
CA PHE A 176 -3.06 -20.77 -9.04
C PHE A 176 -4.47 -20.18 -8.98
N THR A 177 -5.45 -20.97 -9.40
CA THR A 177 -6.87 -20.62 -9.27
C THR A 177 -7.42 -21.02 -7.90
N LEU A 178 -8.59 -20.49 -7.50
CA LEU A 178 -9.29 -20.99 -6.32
C LEU A 178 -9.65 -22.48 -6.47
N GLN A 179 -9.98 -22.92 -7.68
CA GLN A 179 -10.23 -24.33 -7.99
C GLN A 179 -8.99 -25.19 -7.67
N ASP A 180 -7.80 -24.74 -8.05
CA ASP A 180 -6.55 -25.45 -7.75
C ASP A 180 -6.30 -25.51 -6.26
N ILE A 181 -6.52 -24.41 -5.52
CA ILE A 181 -6.32 -24.35 -4.08
C ILE A 181 -7.28 -25.28 -3.34
N VAL A 182 -8.58 -25.28 -3.70
CA VAL A 182 -9.56 -26.22 -3.13
C VAL A 182 -9.15 -27.65 -3.45
N SER A 183 -8.67 -27.90 -4.66
CA SER A 183 -8.20 -29.23 -5.07
C SER A 183 -6.94 -29.68 -4.32
N LEU A 184 -6.02 -28.77 -4.02
CA LEU A 184 -4.78 -29.07 -3.27
C LEU A 184 -5.03 -29.31 -1.78
N THR A 185 -6.00 -28.62 -1.20
CA THR A 185 -6.25 -28.65 0.25
C THR A 185 -7.27 -29.68 0.67
N HIS A 186 -8.20 -30.06 -0.21
CA HIS A 186 -9.29 -30.99 0.10
C HIS A 186 -10.03 -30.60 1.41
N PRO A 187 -10.66 -29.41 1.46
CA PRO A 187 -11.50 -29.00 2.58
C PRO A 187 -12.68 -29.97 2.76
N GLU A 188 -12.94 -30.34 4.01
CA GLU A 188 -14.06 -31.20 4.43
C GLU A 188 -14.95 -30.38 5.35
N THR A 189 -16.26 -30.58 5.26
CA THR A 189 -17.27 -29.85 6.03
C THR A 189 -18.57 -30.63 6.06
N GLU A 190 -19.27 -30.55 7.19
CA GLU A 190 -20.63 -31.08 7.36
C GLU A 190 -21.70 -30.08 6.90
N ASP A 191 -21.33 -28.81 6.70
CA ASP A 191 -22.26 -27.78 6.22
C ASP A 191 -22.56 -27.98 4.73
N ALA A 192 -23.81 -28.30 4.43
CA ALA A 192 -24.27 -28.56 3.06
C ALA A 192 -24.08 -27.35 2.12
N ALA A 193 -24.21 -26.12 2.61
CA ALA A 193 -24.01 -24.92 1.82
C ALA A 193 -22.52 -24.71 1.48
N VAL A 194 -21.63 -24.97 2.44
CA VAL A 194 -20.17 -24.90 2.21
C VAL A 194 -19.72 -26.03 1.28
N ALA A 195 -20.21 -27.26 1.49
CA ALA A 195 -19.92 -28.41 0.62
C ALA A 195 -20.36 -28.15 -0.84
N GLU A 196 -21.57 -27.62 -1.04
CA GLU A 196 -22.06 -27.25 -2.38
C GLU A 196 -21.21 -26.15 -3.01
N ARG A 197 -20.83 -25.11 -2.24
CA ARG A 197 -19.98 -24.00 -2.71
C ARG A 197 -18.59 -24.46 -3.15
N LEU A 198 -17.93 -25.27 -2.33
CA LEU A 198 -16.62 -25.85 -2.65
C LEU A 198 -16.71 -26.82 -3.83
N GLY A 199 -17.79 -27.59 -3.90
CA GLY A 199 -18.12 -28.44 -5.04
C GLY A 199 -18.29 -27.63 -6.33
N TRP A 200 -18.98 -26.49 -6.26
CA TRP A 200 -19.20 -25.59 -7.38
C TRP A 200 -17.88 -24.96 -7.88
N LEU A 201 -16.99 -24.56 -6.97
CA LEU A 201 -15.65 -24.08 -7.38
C LEU A 201 -14.87 -25.14 -8.17
N LYS A 202 -15.01 -26.42 -7.83
CA LYS A 202 -14.32 -27.52 -8.53
C LYS A 202 -15.00 -27.95 -9.83
N ARG A 203 -16.32 -28.12 -9.81
CA ARG A 203 -17.09 -28.81 -10.87
C ARG A 203 -18.09 -27.89 -11.59
N GLY A 204 -18.18 -26.63 -11.21
CA GLY A 204 -19.17 -25.67 -11.73
C GLY A 204 -20.60 -26.08 -11.38
N ARG A 205 -21.54 -25.72 -12.28
CA ARG A 205 -22.99 -25.96 -12.14
C ARG A 205 -23.36 -27.40 -11.77
N LYS A 206 -22.59 -28.40 -12.21
CA LYS A 206 -22.85 -29.84 -11.93
C LYS A 206 -22.81 -30.20 -10.45
N ALA A 207 -22.20 -29.37 -9.60
CA ALA A 207 -22.15 -29.60 -8.16
C ALA A 207 -23.31 -28.98 -7.39
N LEU A 208 -24.19 -28.22 -8.04
CA LEU A 208 -25.36 -27.64 -7.38
C LEU A 208 -26.39 -28.75 -7.11
N GLY A 209 -26.81 -28.86 -5.86
CA GLY A 209 -27.81 -29.83 -5.43
C GLY A 209 -29.24 -29.39 -5.76
N SER A 210 -30.19 -30.27 -5.44
CA SER A 210 -31.63 -30.06 -5.63
C SER A 210 -32.21 -28.98 -4.71
N ASN A 211 -31.60 -28.73 -3.54
CA ASN A 211 -32.05 -27.69 -2.61
C ASN A 211 -31.73 -26.28 -3.13
N ARG A 212 -32.73 -25.65 -3.76
CA ARG A 212 -32.60 -24.31 -4.37
C ARG A 212 -32.36 -23.16 -3.39
N LYS A 213 -32.55 -23.38 -2.08
CA LYS A 213 -32.32 -22.36 -1.05
C LYS A 213 -30.82 -22.17 -0.71
N LEU A 214 -29.98 -23.16 -1.03
CA LEU A 214 -28.54 -23.08 -0.77
C LEU A 214 -27.84 -22.18 -1.80
N ASN A 215 -26.90 -21.36 -1.31
CA ASN A 215 -26.04 -20.48 -2.12
C ASN A 215 -26.80 -19.66 -3.19
N PRO A 216 -27.78 -18.81 -2.81
CA PRO A 216 -28.61 -18.06 -3.77
C PRO A 216 -27.79 -17.19 -4.72
N GLN A 217 -26.68 -16.60 -4.24
CA GLN A 217 -25.77 -15.81 -5.06
C GLN A 217 -25.06 -16.62 -6.15
N ILE A 218 -24.65 -17.85 -5.86
CA ILE A 218 -24.06 -18.75 -6.87
C ILE A 218 -25.11 -19.16 -7.90
N ARG A 219 -26.35 -19.36 -7.46
CA ARG A 219 -27.46 -19.70 -8.36
C ARG A 219 -27.80 -18.53 -9.29
N ALA A 220 -27.85 -17.31 -8.77
CA ALA A 220 -28.01 -16.10 -9.59
C ALA A 220 -26.86 -15.95 -10.60
N ALA A 221 -25.62 -16.21 -10.17
CA ALA A 221 -24.44 -16.19 -11.04
C ALA A 221 -24.52 -17.23 -12.17
N GLU A 222 -24.95 -18.47 -11.89
CA GLU A 222 -25.15 -19.49 -12.93
C GLU A 222 -26.36 -19.20 -13.83
N ALA A 223 -27.42 -18.57 -13.30
CA ALA A 223 -28.56 -18.14 -14.10
C ALA A 223 -28.18 -17.01 -15.07
N LEU A 224 -27.37 -16.04 -14.63
CA LEU A 224 -26.92 -14.92 -15.46
C LEU A 224 -26.22 -15.38 -16.75
N LYS A 225 -25.43 -16.45 -16.67
CA LYS A 225 -24.70 -17.02 -17.82
C LYS A 225 -25.61 -17.57 -18.93
N LEU A 226 -26.89 -17.75 -18.65
CA LEU A 226 -27.87 -18.41 -19.54
C LEU A 226 -28.92 -17.46 -20.08
N VAL A 227 -28.87 -16.19 -19.68
CA VAL A 227 -29.89 -15.19 -19.98
C VAL A 227 -29.32 -14.16 -20.95
N ASP A 228 -30.06 -13.92 -22.04
CA ASP A 228 -29.76 -12.85 -23.00
C ASP A 228 -30.68 -11.61 -22.82
N ASP A 229 -31.76 -11.75 -22.03
CA ASP A 229 -32.65 -10.64 -21.71
C ASP A 229 -32.02 -9.69 -20.67
N GLY A 230 -31.86 -8.42 -21.06
CA GLY A 230 -31.21 -7.41 -20.23
C GLY A 230 -31.95 -7.09 -18.91
N GLN A 231 -33.28 -7.15 -18.88
CA GLN A 231 -34.06 -6.88 -17.67
C GLN A 231 -33.97 -8.03 -16.68
N VAL A 232 -34.02 -9.26 -17.18
CA VAL A 232 -33.78 -10.46 -16.36
C VAL A 232 -32.36 -10.46 -15.82
N ALA A 233 -31.37 -10.08 -16.64
CA ALA A 233 -29.98 -9.94 -16.20
C ALA A 233 -29.83 -8.92 -15.06
N ILE A 234 -30.42 -7.73 -15.17
CA ILE A 234 -30.41 -6.70 -14.11
C ILE A 234 -31.05 -7.21 -12.82
N SER A 235 -32.19 -7.90 -12.91
CA SER A 235 -32.86 -8.50 -11.75
C SER A 235 -31.98 -9.54 -11.04
N LEU A 236 -31.25 -10.37 -11.82
CA LEU A 236 -30.31 -11.35 -11.27
C LEU A 236 -29.08 -10.70 -10.63
N ILE A 237 -28.56 -9.63 -11.24
CA ILE A 237 -27.43 -8.86 -10.68
C ILE A 237 -27.83 -8.26 -9.34
N ARG A 238 -29.00 -7.63 -9.27
CA ARG A 238 -29.52 -6.99 -8.05
C ARG A 238 -29.80 -7.99 -6.95
N SER A 239 -30.64 -9.00 -7.23
CA SER A 239 -31.04 -10.01 -6.25
C SER A 239 -29.88 -10.89 -5.79
N GLY A 240 -28.93 -11.18 -6.68
CA GLY A 240 -27.72 -11.93 -6.39
C GLY A 240 -26.58 -11.09 -5.82
N LYS A 241 -26.70 -9.75 -5.79
CA LYS A 241 -25.61 -8.81 -5.48
C LYS A 241 -24.33 -9.18 -6.22
N LEU A 242 -24.43 -9.38 -7.54
CA LEU A 242 -23.36 -9.95 -8.34
C LEU A 242 -22.24 -8.91 -8.59
N PRO A 243 -20.97 -9.26 -8.34
CA PRO A 243 -19.85 -8.34 -8.52
C PRO A 243 -19.55 -8.10 -10.00
N ALA A 244 -19.10 -6.87 -10.34
CA ALA A 244 -18.70 -6.50 -11.69
C ALA A 244 -17.65 -7.46 -12.29
N GLU A 245 -16.70 -7.94 -11.48
CA GLU A 245 -15.66 -8.90 -11.90
C GLU A 245 -16.22 -10.23 -12.41
N PHE A 246 -17.45 -10.58 -12.01
CA PHE A 246 -18.18 -11.73 -12.53
C PHE A 246 -19.13 -11.34 -13.67
N VAL A 247 -19.90 -10.26 -13.49
CA VAL A 247 -20.94 -9.84 -14.45
C VAL A 247 -20.35 -9.51 -15.83
N ILE A 248 -19.24 -8.76 -15.86
CA ILE A 248 -18.59 -8.33 -17.11
C ILE A 248 -18.22 -9.52 -18.01
N PRO A 249 -17.50 -10.56 -17.54
CA PRO A 249 -17.18 -11.71 -18.36
C PRO A 249 -18.33 -12.71 -18.54
N ALA A 250 -19.37 -12.69 -17.68
CA ALA A 250 -20.48 -13.64 -17.75
C ALA A 250 -21.62 -13.20 -18.66
N SER A 251 -21.75 -11.89 -18.91
CA SER A 251 -22.85 -11.33 -19.71
C SER A 251 -22.49 -11.32 -21.19
N THR A 252 -23.42 -11.77 -22.04
CA THR A 252 -23.23 -11.77 -23.51
C THR A 252 -23.23 -10.36 -24.08
N LYS A 253 -24.01 -9.44 -23.50
CA LYS A 253 -24.08 -8.03 -23.90
C LYS A 253 -24.08 -7.11 -22.68
N MET A 254 -23.11 -6.19 -22.62
CA MET A 254 -23.02 -5.16 -21.58
C MET A 254 -23.73 -3.88 -22.03
N THR A 255 -24.98 -3.69 -21.63
CA THR A 255 -25.75 -2.46 -21.90
C THR A 255 -25.48 -1.38 -20.85
N THR A 256 -25.79 -0.12 -21.16
CA THR A 256 -25.69 1.00 -20.19
C THR A 256 -26.52 0.73 -18.92
N ALA A 257 -27.69 0.11 -19.05
CA ALA A 257 -28.53 -0.25 -17.90
C ALA A 257 -27.86 -1.28 -16.97
N ILE A 258 -27.11 -2.25 -17.53
CA ILE A 258 -26.33 -3.20 -16.72
C ILE A 258 -25.17 -2.47 -16.02
N TRP A 259 -24.46 -1.57 -16.72
CA TRP A 259 -23.40 -0.78 -16.11
C TRP A 259 -23.91 0.14 -14.99
N ARG A 260 -25.10 0.70 -15.14
CA ARG A 260 -25.80 1.46 -14.10
C ARG A 260 -26.10 0.60 -12.88
N GLU A 261 -26.64 -0.61 -13.07
CA GLU A 261 -26.85 -1.53 -11.95
C GLU A 261 -25.53 -1.89 -11.24
N LEU A 262 -24.43 -2.03 -11.99
CA LEU A 262 -23.11 -2.26 -11.41
C LEU A 262 -22.60 -1.05 -10.62
N LEU A 263 -22.90 0.18 -11.04
CA LEU A 263 -22.58 1.40 -10.29
C LEU A 263 -23.27 1.40 -8.91
N HIS A 264 -24.58 1.14 -8.87
CA HIS A 264 -25.37 1.11 -7.63
C HIS A 264 -24.96 0.00 -6.65
N ASN A 265 -24.39 -1.09 -7.16
CA ASN A 265 -23.90 -2.19 -6.33
C ASN A 265 -22.38 -2.11 -6.04
N ALA A 266 -21.66 -1.12 -6.58
CA ALA A 266 -20.21 -1.06 -6.49
C ALA A 266 -19.72 -0.58 -5.11
N PRO A 267 -18.83 -1.34 -4.44
CA PRO A 267 -18.02 -0.76 -3.37
C PRO A 267 -17.20 0.42 -3.88
N ILE A 268 -16.90 1.40 -3.01
CA ILE A 268 -16.17 2.63 -3.39
C ILE A 268 -14.87 2.37 -4.17
N PHE A 269 -14.11 1.32 -3.84
CA PHE A 269 -12.90 0.96 -4.56
C PHE A 269 -13.17 0.48 -6.00
N ASN A 270 -14.29 -0.21 -6.22
CA ASN A 270 -14.73 -0.66 -7.54
C ASN A 270 -15.21 0.55 -8.36
N LEU A 271 -15.97 1.46 -7.73
CA LEU A 271 -16.34 2.75 -8.33
C LEU A 271 -15.10 3.51 -8.82
N LEU A 272 -14.15 3.76 -7.92
CA LEU A 272 -12.91 4.48 -8.20
C LEU A 272 -12.12 3.87 -9.37
N ARG A 273 -12.03 2.54 -9.43
CA ARG A 273 -11.33 1.81 -10.48
C ARG A 273 -12.02 1.90 -11.84
N ASN A 274 -13.35 2.06 -11.87
CA ASN A 274 -14.15 1.93 -13.08
C ASN A 274 -14.80 3.24 -13.56
N LEU A 275 -14.48 4.40 -12.98
CA LEU A 275 -15.00 5.71 -13.43
C LEU A 275 -14.84 5.94 -14.94
N VAL A 276 -13.65 5.65 -15.48
CA VAL A 276 -13.38 5.74 -16.93
C VAL A 276 -14.28 4.79 -17.72
N THR A 277 -14.47 3.57 -17.23
CA THR A 277 -15.31 2.55 -17.87
C THR A 277 -16.78 2.96 -17.86
N PHE A 278 -17.30 3.45 -16.73
CA PHE A 278 -18.67 3.95 -16.62
C PHE A 278 -18.93 5.13 -17.56
N THR A 279 -17.95 6.02 -17.71
CA THR A 279 -18.02 7.16 -18.64
C THR A 279 -18.12 6.68 -20.09
N ARG A 280 -17.24 5.76 -20.50
CA ARG A 280 -17.24 5.17 -21.86
C ARG A 280 -18.51 4.40 -22.21
N HIS A 281 -19.26 3.95 -21.21
CA HIS A 281 -20.54 3.26 -21.38
C HIS A 281 -21.75 4.16 -21.13
N ASP A 282 -21.55 5.48 -21.13
CA ASP A 282 -22.60 6.49 -21.04
C ASP A 282 -23.43 6.43 -19.74
N VAL A 283 -22.88 5.86 -18.66
CA VAL A 283 -23.57 5.78 -17.37
C VAL A 283 -23.79 7.18 -16.79
N PHE A 284 -22.80 8.06 -16.93
CA PHE A 284 -22.81 9.43 -16.42
C PHE A 284 -23.41 10.43 -17.42
N LYS A 285 -24.43 10.04 -18.19
CA LYS A 285 -25.25 10.99 -18.97
C LYS A 285 -26.43 11.54 -18.18
N GLU A 286 -26.88 10.80 -17.17
CA GLU A 286 -28.00 11.18 -16.32
C GLU A 286 -27.47 11.85 -15.04
N ASP A 287 -28.09 12.98 -14.68
CA ASP A 287 -27.68 13.77 -13.52
C ASP A 287 -27.72 12.97 -12.20
N ALA A 288 -28.72 12.10 -12.06
CA ALA A 288 -28.88 11.23 -10.89
C ALA A 288 -27.67 10.29 -10.67
N GLU A 289 -27.09 9.75 -11.74
CA GLU A 289 -25.95 8.83 -11.65
C GLU A 289 -24.65 9.55 -11.30
N ILE A 290 -24.53 10.81 -11.75
CA ILE A 290 -23.43 11.70 -11.39
C ILE A 290 -23.55 12.09 -9.92
N ALA A 291 -24.73 12.51 -9.48
CA ALA A 291 -25.00 12.84 -8.08
C ALA A 291 -24.71 11.66 -7.15
N TYR A 292 -25.13 10.46 -7.53
CA TYR A 292 -24.83 9.22 -6.79
C TYR A 292 -23.32 8.97 -6.70
N ALA A 293 -22.59 9.08 -7.82
CA ALA A 293 -21.14 8.88 -7.81
C ALA A 293 -20.41 9.92 -6.94
N VAL A 294 -20.81 11.19 -7.02
CA VAL A 294 -20.27 12.28 -6.20
C VAL A 294 -20.49 12.00 -4.71
N GLU A 295 -21.73 11.70 -4.31
CA GLU A 295 -22.07 11.40 -2.92
C GLU A 295 -21.23 10.26 -2.35
N ARG A 296 -21.09 9.17 -3.12
CA ARG A 296 -20.29 8.00 -2.72
C ARG A 296 -18.81 8.31 -2.63
N LEU A 297 -18.27 9.14 -3.53
CA LEU A 297 -16.85 9.53 -3.54
C LEU A 297 -16.50 10.51 -2.42
N THR A 298 -17.45 11.33 -1.95
CA THR A 298 -17.22 12.33 -0.89
C THR A 298 -17.72 11.90 0.49
N ASN A 299 -18.26 10.68 0.64
CA ASN A 299 -18.74 10.19 1.92
C ASN A 299 -17.57 9.93 2.89
N VAL A 300 -17.42 10.81 3.89
CA VAL A 300 -16.32 10.79 4.87
C VAL A 300 -16.21 9.43 5.57
N LYS A 301 -17.31 8.89 6.09
CA LYS A 301 -17.31 7.60 6.80
C LYS A 301 -16.88 6.46 5.89
N ALA A 302 -17.31 6.48 4.63
CA ALA A 302 -16.90 5.47 3.66
C ALA A 302 -15.40 5.58 3.35
N ILE A 303 -14.87 6.79 3.15
CA ILE A 303 -13.45 7.03 2.88
C ILE A 303 -12.60 6.57 4.07
N GLU A 304 -12.95 6.99 5.29
CA GLU A 304 -12.24 6.62 6.53
C GLU A 304 -12.17 5.11 6.74
N HIS A 305 -13.27 4.39 6.50
CA HIS A 305 -13.30 2.94 6.65
C HIS A 305 -12.71 2.16 5.46
N SER A 306 -12.60 2.79 4.28
CA SER A 306 -12.23 2.10 3.04
C SER A 306 -10.77 1.65 2.96
N LYS A 307 -9.90 2.13 3.88
CA LYS A 307 -8.44 1.87 3.86
C LYS A 307 -7.81 2.21 2.49
N ILE A 308 -8.40 3.16 1.77
CA ILE A 308 -7.92 3.60 0.46
C ILE A 308 -6.79 4.60 0.67
N LEU A 309 -5.63 4.25 0.11
CA LEU A 309 -4.47 5.14 0.13
C LEU A 309 -4.78 6.41 -0.68
N PRO A 310 -4.43 7.61 -0.18
CA PRO A 310 -4.75 8.89 -0.82
C PRO A 310 -4.39 9.00 -2.30
N PHE A 311 -3.23 8.47 -2.69
CA PHE A 311 -2.77 8.47 -4.10
C PHE A 311 -3.67 7.67 -5.05
N ARG A 312 -4.56 6.81 -4.55
CA ARG A 312 -5.54 6.11 -5.39
C ARG A 312 -6.58 7.08 -5.96
N PHE A 313 -6.97 8.09 -5.19
CA PHE A 313 -7.83 9.16 -5.69
C PHE A 313 -7.12 9.98 -6.76
N PHE A 314 -5.83 10.25 -6.57
CA PHE A 314 -5.01 10.93 -7.57
C PHE A 314 -4.84 10.12 -8.87
N ASP A 315 -4.53 8.82 -8.80
CA ASP A 315 -4.43 7.95 -9.98
C ASP A 315 -5.77 7.86 -10.73
N ALA A 316 -6.88 7.78 -10.00
CA ALA A 316 -8.21 7.81 -10.59
C ALA A 316 -8.52 9.16 -11.25
N TRP A 317 -8.18 10.26 -10.58
CA TRP A 317 -8.36 11.62 -11.08
C TRP A 317 -7.57 11.86 -12.38
N LYS A 318 -6.27 11.56 -12.40
CA LYS A 318 -5.42 11.68 -13.62
C LYS A 318 -6.00 10.92 -14.80
N LYS A 319 -6.54 9.71 -14.58
CA LYS A 319 -7.16 8.91 -15.65
C LYS A 319 -8.51 9.46 -16.08
N TYR A 320 -9.29 9.98 -15.13
CA TYR A 320 -10.64 10.48 -15.37
C TYR A 320 -10.63 11.83 -16.09
N VAL A 321 -9.73 12.76 -15.73
CA VAL A 321 -9.67 14.07 -16.42
C VAL A 321 -9.24 13.97 -17.89
N LEU A 322 -8.62 12.84 -18.28
CA LEU A 322 -8.19 12.58 -19.66
C LEU A 322 -9.23 11.81 -20.49
N VAL A 323 -10.32 11.31 -19.91
CA VAL A 323 -11.35 10.61 -20.68
C VAL A 323 -12.31 11.60 -21.34
N GLU A 324 -12.59 11.40 -22.62
CA GLU A 324 -13.64 12.13 -23.33
C GLU A 324 -15.00 11.86 -22.68
N GLY A 325 -15.81 12.91 -22.51
CA GLY A 325 -17.13 12.82 -21.86
C GLY A 325 -17.08 12.76 -20.33
N ASN A 326 -15.96 13.12 -19.70
CA ASN A 326 -15.91 13.29 -18.26
C ASN A 326 -16.84 14.42 -17.76
N ASP A 327 -17.25 14.33 -16.50
CA ASP A 327 -18.04 15.35 -15.81
C ASP A 327 -17.17 16.01 -14.73
N SER A 328 -17.12 17.34 -14.74
CA SER A 328 -16.28 18.10 -13.81
C SER A 328 -16.62 17.85 -12.35
N ARG A 329 -17.89 17.57 -12.02
CA ARG A 329 -18.34 17.31 -10.65
C ARG A 329 -17.74 16.03 -10.08
N ILE A 330 -17.56 15.00 -10.91
CA ILE A 330 -16.89 13.76 -10.50
C ILE A 330 -15.39 14.01 -10.34
N ALA A 331 -14.78 14.80 -11.23
CA ALA A 331 -13.38 15.18 -11.10
C ALA A 331 -13.12 15.99 -9.81
N ASP A 332 -14.02 16.91 -9.46
CA ASP A 332 -13.98 17.68 -8.23
C ASP A 332 -14.21 16.79 -7.00
N ALA A 333 -15.17 15.86 -7.06
CA ALA A 333 -15.39 14.88 -5.99
C ALA A 333 -14.14 14.05 -5.69
N LEU A 334 -13.34 13.68 -6.71
CA LEU A 334 -12.06 13.00 -6.49
C LEU A 334 -11.01 13.89 -5.81
N ARG A 335 -10.95 15.19 -6.14
CA ARG A 335 -10.09 16.16 -5.44
C ARG A 335 -10.51 16.30 -3.99
N THR A 336 -11.82 16.45 -3.73
CA THR A 336 -12.37 16.51 -2.38
C THR A 336 -12.07 15.23 -1.60
N ALA A 337 -12.26 14.06 -2.20
CA ALA A 337 -11.96 12.78 -1.56
C ALA A 337 -10.47 12.64 -1.19
N ALA A 338 -9.56 13.09 -2.07
CA ALA A 338 -8.14 13.13 -1.77
C ALA A 338 -7.83 14.06 -0.58
N ASN A 339 -8.45 15.24 -0.51
CA ASN A 339 -8.31 16.14 0.63
C ASN A 339 -8.87 15.52 1.92
N LEU A 340 -10.04 14.88 1.85
CA LEU A 340 -10.69 14.21 2.99
C LEU A 340 -9.85 13.06 3.56
N SER A 341 -9.10 12.36 2.70
CA SER A 341 -8.25 11.25 3.12
C SER A 341 -7.12 11.64 4.09
N PHE A 342 -6.82 12.94 4.22
CA PHE A 342 -5.83 13.49 5.15
C PHE A 342 -6.41 14.31 6.31
N VAL A 343 -7.74 14.39 6.46
CA VAL A 343 -8.38 15.22 7.51
C VAL A 343 -8.02 14.76 8.91
N ASN A 344 -7.73 13.47 9.09
CA ASN A 344 -7.35 12.88 10.38
C ASN A 344 -5.84 12.95 10.68
N MET A 345 -5.07 13.75 9.95
CA MET A 345 -3.67 13.98 10.31
C MET A 345 -3.59 14.77 11.62
N PRO A 346 -2.72 14.39 12.57
CA PRO A 346 -2.66 15.02 13.88
C PRO A 346 -1.97 16.38 13.74
N THR A 347 -2.41 17.37 14.52
CA THR A 347 -1.92 18.74 14.39
C THR A 347 -0.44 18.84 14.78
N LEU A 348 0.38 19.52 13.98
CA LEU A 348 1.78 19.79 14.33
C LEU A 348 1.95 20.91 15.39
N GLY A 349 0.85 21.30 16.06
CA GLY A 349 0.80 22.43 16.98
C GLY A 349 1.18 23.75 16.28
N GLY A 350 1.75 24.69 17.03
CA GLY A 350 2.23 25.99 16.51
C GLY A 350 3.62 25.96 15.84
N ARG A 351 4.16 24.78 15.54
CA ARG A 351 5.53 24.61 15.03
C ARG A 351 5.70 25.11 13.59
N THR A 352 6.87 25.65 13.27
CA THR A 352 7.27 26.00 11.90
C THR A 352 7.90 24.77 11.23
N VAL A 353 7.43 24.41 10.04
CA VAL A 353 7.83 23.15 9.39
C VAL A 353 8.37 23.42 7.99
N ALA A 354 9.63 23.07 7.77
CA ALA A 354 10.24 23.06 6.44
C ALA A 354 9.97 21.72 5.75
N ILE A 355 9.50 21.75 4.50
CA ILE A 355 9.10 20.56 3.74
C ILE A 355 10.03 20.42 2.54
N GLY A 356 10.99 19.50 2.63
CA GLY A 356 11.86 19.12 1.53
C GLY A 356 11.19 18.08 0.64
N SER A 357 10.64 18.49 -0.49
CA SER A 357 10.04 17.58 -1.47
C SER A 357 11.08 17.20 -2.51
N ASP A 358 11.50 15.95 -2.56
CA ASP A 358 12.46 15.49 -3.55
C ASP A 358 11.82 15.48 -4.96
N VAL A 359 12.42 16.24 -5.86
CA VAL A 359 12.02 16.34 -7.27
C VAL A 359 13.14 15.86 -8.20
N SER A 360 14.12 15.12 -7.67
CA SER A 360 15.21 14.53 -8.44
C SER A 360 14.73 13.56 -9.52
N GLY A 361 15.60 13.28 -10.50
CA GLY A 361 15.25 12.39 -11.62
C GLY A 361 14.76 10.99 -11.21
N SER A 362 15.29 10.45 -10.10
CA SER A 362 14.89 9.13 -9.58
C SER A 362 13.44 9.08 -9.10
N MET A 363 12.90 10.21 -8.64
CA MET A 363 11.51 10.36 -8.22
C MET A 363 10.51 10.21 -9.39
N GLY A 364 10.98 10.32 -10.64
CA GLY A 364 10.20 10.06 -11.85
C GLY A 364 9.91 8.57 -12.09
N CYS A 365 10.45 7.65 -11.27
CA CYS A 365 10.19 6.24 -11.44
C CYS A 365 8.74 5.86 -11.06
N PRO A 366 8.03 5.04 -11.87
CA PRO A 366 6.70 4.56 -11.51
C PRO A 366 6.70 3.77 -10.22
N VAL A 367 5.67 3.90 -9.38
CA VAL A 367 5.52 3.18 -8.10
C VAL A 367 5.12 1.72 -8.32
N SER A 368 4.42 1.42 -9.43
CA SER A 368 4.01 0.05 -9.77
C SER A 368 4.07 -0.19 -11.28
N PRO A 369 4.32 -1.43 -11.76
CA PRO A 369 4.50 -1.68 -13.19
C PRO A 369 3.22 -1.45 -14.02
N LYS A 370 2.06 -1.45 -13.36
CA LYS A 370 0.74 -1.32 -13.99
C LYS A 370 0.09 0.04 -13.73
N GLY A 371 0.76 0.93 -13.00
CA GLY A 371 0.24 2.24 -12.61
C GLY A 371 0.99 3.37 -13.30
N GLN A 372 0.34 4.53 -13.40
CA GLN A 372 0.96 5.76 -13.92
C GLN A 372 1.51 6.67 -12.81
N THR A 373 1.22 6.34 -11.54
CA THR A 373 1.73 7.07 -10.38
C THR A 373 3.23 6.89 -10.25
N GLN A 374 3.96 7.99 -10.11
CA GLN A 374 5.40 8.06 -9.87
C GLN A 374 5.69 8.39 -8.39
N PHE A 375 6.93 8.21 -7.93
CA PHE A 375 7.30 8.58 -6.55
C PHE A 375 7.13 10.08 -6.31
N ILE A 376 7.42 10.92 -7.29
CA ILE A 376 7.22 12.36 -7.24
C ILE A 376 5.75 12.76 -7.02
N ASP A 377 4.80 11.97 -7.56
CA ASP A 377 3.37 12.20 -7.32
C ASP A 377 3.02 11.95 -5.84
N ILE A 378 3.59 10.89 -5.21
CA ILE A 378 3.40 10.61 -3.78
C ILE A 378 4.04 11.74 -2.94
N ALA A 379 5.26 12.16 -3.30
CA ALA A 379 5.93 13.27 -2.62
C ALA A 379 5.11 14.55 -2.67
N GLY A 380 4.53 14.86 -3.84
CA GLY A 380 3.64 15.98 -4.03
C GLY A 380 2.35 15.90 -3.22
N ILE A 381 1.73 14.72 -3.13
CA ILE A 381 0.54 14.50 -2.30
C ILE A 381 0.85 14.74 -0.82
N PHE A 382 1.94 14.16 -0.29
CA PHE A 382 2.33 14.40 1.10
C PHE A 382 2.71 15.86 1.35
N THR A 383 3.39 16.49 0.41
CA THR A 383 3.72 17.93 0.47
C THR A 383 2.45 18.76 0.57
N GLY A 384 1.46 18.54 -0.31
CA GLY A 384 0.20 19.28 -0.30
C GLY A 384 -0.61 19.05 0.97
N ALA A 385 -0.64 17.81 1.46
CA ALA A 385 -1.34 17.47 2.69
C ALA A 385 -0.74 18.22 3.90
N ILE A 386 0.59 18.25 4.02
CA ILE A 386 1.27 18.97 5.11
C ILE A 386 1.10 20.48 4.92
N LEU A 387 1.37 21.03 3.73
CA LEU A 387 1.25 22.47 3.44
C LEU A 387 -0.11 23.04 3.85
N ARG A 388 -1.19 22.33 3.52
CA ARG A 388 -2.57 22.74 3.83
C ARG A 388 -2.88 22.66 5.32
N GLN A 389 -2.36 21.66 6.02
CA GLN A 389 -2.65 21.44 7.44
C GLN A 389 -2.04 22.52 8.35
N ILE A 390 -0.89 23.06 7.95
CA ILE A 390 -0.11 24.04 8.72
C ILE A 390 0.07 25.33 7.93
N GLU A 391 -0.99 25.75 7.24
CA GLU A 391 -1.03 26.97 6.45
C GLU A 391 -0.46 28.17 7.25
N GLY A 392 0.38 28.98 6.61
CA GLY A 392 1.06 30.13 7.23
C GLY A 392 2.32 29.78 8.06
N ARG A 393 2.61 28.50 8.33
CA ARG A 393 3.79 28.05 9.09
C ARG A 393 4.65 27.02 8.35
N ALA A 394 4.27 26.68 7.12
CA ALA A 394 5.00 25.76 6.28
C ALA A 394 5.99 26.48 5.36
N ILE A 395 7.18 25.92 5.19
CA ILE A 395 8.23 26.42 4.30
C ILE A 395 8.48 25.34 3.23
N PRO A 396 7.83 25.42 2.06
CA PRO A 396 8.09 24.49 0.97
C PRO A 396 9.49 24.69 0.39
N LEU A 397 10.25 23.61 0.28
CA LEU A 397 11.62 23.58 -0.25
C LEU A 397 11.77 22.40 -1.22
N PRO A 398 11.05 22.37 -2.36
CA PRO A 398 11.26 21.32 -3.36
C PRO A 398 12.71 21.35 -3.83
N PHE A 399 13.36 20.19 -3.91
CA PHE A 399 14.80 20.11 -4.12
C PHE A 399 15.21 19.00 -5.09
N GLN A 400 16.33 19.29 -5.77
CA GLN A 400 17.14 18.32 -6.54
C GLN A 400 18.59 18.47 -6.03
N SER A 401 19.56 18.83 -6.88
CA SER A 401 20.90 19.22 -6.42
C SER A 401 20.93 20.55 -5.64
N ARG A 402 19.83 21.31 -5.68
CA ARG A 402 19.58 22.56 -4.95
C ARG A 402 18.08 22.73 -4.71
N VAL A 403 17.70 23.67 -3.84
CA VAL A 403 16.29 24.11 -3.71
C VAL A 403 15.85 24.80 -5.00
N ILE A 404 14.66 24.44 -5.49
CA ILE A 404 14.02 25.09 -6.64
C ILE A 404 13.20 26.27 -6.14
N GLU A 405 13.71 27.48 -6.36
CA GLU A 405 12.97 28.71 -6.06
C GLU A 405 11.90 28.98 -7.14
N GLY A 406 10.90 29.79 -6.81
CA GLY A 406 9.81 30.13 -7.75
C GLY A 406 8.85 28.97 -8.06
N HIS A 407 8.82 27.93 -7.21
CA HIS A 407 8.03 26.72 -7.39
C HIS A 407 6.50 26.93 -7.33
N GLY A 408 6.02 28.06 -6.79
CA GLY A 408 4.60 28.43 -6.76
C GLY A 408 3.70 27.51 -5.92
N LEU A 409 4.26 26.79 -4.93
CA LEU A 409 3.51 25.94 -4.01
C LEU A 409 2.89 26.80 -2.91
N SER A 410 1.62 26.55 -2.58
CA SER A 410 0.87 27.31 -1.58
C SER A 410 0.06 26.38 -0.68
N GLY A 411 -0.11 26.74 0.59
CA GLY A 411 -1.00 26.03 1.51
C GLY A 411 -2.48 26.10 1.13
N HIS A 412 -2.86 27.06 0.28
CA HIS A 412 -4.22 27.18 -0.24
C HIS A 412 -4.52 26.22 -1.41
N ASP A 413 -3.48 25.64 -2.02
CA ASP A 413 -3.66 24.69 -3.11
C ASP A 413 -4.39 23.43 -2.62
N ASP A 414 -5.15 22.80 -3.51
CA ASP A 414 -5.61 21.43 -3.27
C ASP A 414 -4.42 20.47 -3.30
N VAL A 415 -4.54 19.34 -2.58
CA VAL A 415 -3.48 18.33 -2.50
C VAL A 415 -3.06 17.84 -3.90
N LEU A 416 -4.04 17.64 -4.80
CA LEU A 416 -3.74 17.18 -6.16
C LEU A 416 -3.09 18.27 -7.02
N VAL A 417 -3.45 19.54 -6.83
CA VAL A 417 -2.80 20.67 -7.52
C VAL A 417 -1.35 20.82 -7.07
N THR A 418 -1.10 20.66 -5.77
CA THR A 418 0.27 20.61 -5.23
C THR A 418 1.06 19.48 -5.87
N ALA A 419 0.45 18.29 -5.96
CA ALA A 419 1.09 17.14 -6.57
C ALA A 419 1.48 17.38 -8.04
N GLU A 420 0.60 17.99 -8.83
CA GLU A 420 0.92 18.36 -10.21
C GLU A 420 2.05 19.40 -10.30
N LYS A 421 2.02 20.43 -9.44
CA LYS A 421 3.09 21.44 -9.40
C LYS A 421 4.43 20.81 -9.07
N VAL A 422 4.49 19.93 -8.07
CA VAL A 422 5.70 19.19 -7.70
C VAL A 422 6.17 18.29 -8.85
N SER A 423 5.28 17.53 -9.49
CA SER A 423 5.63 16.65 -10.62
C SER A 423 6.21 17.41 -11.83
N ARG A 424 5.88 18.68 -12.03
CA ARG A 424 6.46 19.53 -13.09
C ARG A 424 7.91 19.94 -12.82
N LEU A 425 8.39 19.82 -11.59
CA LEU A 425 9.76 20.19 -11.20
C LEU A 425 10.76 19.04 -11.36
N LEU A 426 10.32 17.89 -11.88
CA LEU A 426 11.13 16.68 -12.00
C LEU A 426 12.44 16.92 -12.76
N GLY A 427 13.58 16.62 -12.14
CA GLY A 427 14.89 16.64 -12.80
C GLY A 427 16.10 16.66 -11.88
N GLY A 428 17.29 16.51 -12.47
CA GLY A 428 18.60 16.64 -11.83
C GLY A 428 18.95 15.57 -10.79
N GLY A 429 20.01 15.85 -10.02
CA GLY A 429 20.55 14.94 -8.99
C GLY A 429 19.87 15.11 -7.64
N THR A 430 20.27 14.30 -6.67
CA THR A 430 19.60 14.20 -5.37
C THR A 430 20.51 14.71 -4.27
N ALA A 431 20.12 15.82 -3.62
CA ALA A 431 20.82 16.40 -2.48
C ALA A 431 19.84 16.71 -1.34
N LEU A 432 19.61 15.76 -0.44
CA LEU A 432 18.70 15.95 0.71
C LEU A 432 19.22 17.04 1.67
N GLY A 433 20.52 17.30 1.64
CA GLY A 433 21.14 18.43 2.34
C GLY A 433 20.74 19.81 1.80
N ALA A 434 20.29 19.93 0.54
CA ALA A 434 20.06 21.24 -0.09
C ALA A 434 19.00 22.10 0.63
N PRO A 435 17.83 21.57 1.05
CA PRO A 435 16.90 22.31 1.91
C PRO A 435 17.54 22.78 3.21
N ILE A 436 18.36 21.95 3.87
CA ILE A 436 19.01 22.31 5.14
C ILE A 436 20.05 23.41 4.92
N GLN A 437 20.84 23.33 3.85
CA GLN A 437 21.76 24.40 3.48
C GLN A 437 21.01 25.71 3.22
N HIS A 438 19.89 25.67 2.50
CA HIS A 438 19.06 26.84 2.25
C HIS A 438 18.55 27.49 3.55
N LEU A 439 18.10 26.69 4.52
CA LEU A 439 17.69 27.17 5.83
C LEU A 439 18.86 27.78 6.60
N LEU A 440 20.04 27.13 6.56
CA LEU A 440 21.24 27.56 7.26
C LEU A 440 21.79 28.89 6.72
N ASP A 441 21.95 29.00 5.41
CA ASP A 441 22.52 30.16 4.73
C ASP A 441 21.67 31.41 4.95
N ARG A 442 20.34 31.23 4.93
CA ARG A 442 19.37 32.32 5.14
C ARG A 442 18.95 32.50 6.60
N LYS A 443 19.48 31.68 7.53
CA LYS A 443 19.12 31.67 8.96
C LYS A 443 17.61 31.56 9.19
N ILE A 444 16.92 30.79 8.36
CA ILE A 444 15.47 30.57 8.45
C ILE A 444 15.21 29.59 9.60
N PHE A 445 14.35 29.99 10.53
CA PHE A 445 13.96 29.15 11.66
C PHE A 445 12.88 28.14 11.24
N ALA A 446 13.11 26.88 11.57
CA ALA A 446 12.15 25.79 11.50
C ALA A 446 12.32 24.86 12.71
N ASP A 447 11.20 24.47 13.32
CA ASP A 447 11.15 23.48 14.40
C ASP A 447 11.29 22.06 13.86
N VAL A 448 10.72 21.83 12.68
CA VAL A 448 10.62 20.53 12.05
C VAL A 448 11.08 20.63 10.61
N PHE A 449 11.92 19.69 10.18
CA PHE A 449 12.18 19.43 8.77
C PHE A 449 11.51 18.11 8.37
N VAL A 450 10.77 18.09 7.27
CA VAL A 450 10.17 16.88 6.69
C VAL A 450 10.75 16.68 5.30
N GLY A 451 11.62 15.69 5.13
CA GLY A 451 12.19 15.30 3.84
C GLY A 451 11.41 14.13 3.25
N ILE A 452 10.88 14.26 2.03
CA ILE A 452 10.17 13.18 1.33
C ILE A 452 10.99 12.78 0.11
N THR A 453 11.63 11.61 0.15
CA THR A 453 12.71 11.23 -0.79
C THR A 453 12.81 9.70 -0.95
N ASP A 454 13.66 9.26 -1.88
CA ASP A 454 14.10 7.88 -2.02
C ASP A 454 15.35 7.55 -1.18
N ASN A 455 16.00 8.55 -0.56
CA ASN A 455 17.24 8.49 0.24
C ASN A 455 18.55 8.23 -0.55
N GLU A 456 18.55 8.41 -1.87
CA GLU A 456 19.77 8.30 -2.68
C GLU A 456 20.53 9.63 -2.71
N ASP A 457 21.01 10.08 -1.55
CA ASP A 457 21.74 11.35 -1.40
C ASP A 457 23.19 11.24 -1.92
N TRP A 458 23.53 11.97 -2.98
CA TRP A 458 24.87 11.91 -3.60
C TRP A 458 25.36 13.24 -4.19
N ALA A 459 24.45 14.17 -4.53
CA ALA A 459 24.80 15.38 -5.26
C ALA A 459 25.29 16.51 -4.35
N TYR A 460 26.31 16.24 -3.53
CA TYR A 460 26.92 17.17 -2.60
C TYR A 460 28.46 17.11 -2.63
N GLY A 461 29.11 18.17 -2.14
CA GLY A 461 30.57 18.28 -2.11
C GLY A 461 31.16 19.07 -3.27
N SER A 462 32.44 18.85 -3.55
CA SER A 462 33.16 19.58 -4.60
C SER A 462 32.51 19.38 -5.97
N GLY A 463 32.19 20.48 -6.66
CA GLY A 463 31.52 20.44 -7.96
C GLY A 463 29.99 20.38 -7.91
N HIS A 464 29.39 20.32 -6.72
CA HIS A 464 27.94 20.34 -6.52
C HIS A 464 27.44 21.66 -5.89
N HIS A 465 26.15 21.95 -6.06
CA HIS A 465 25.52 23.12 -5.44
C HIS A 465 25.33 22.95 -3.93
N CYS A 466 25.03 21.74 -3.47
CA CYS A 466 25.03 21.38 -2.06
C CYS A 466 26.48 21.14 -1.62
N HIS A 467 26.95 21.83 -0.59
CA HIS A 467 28.36 21.81 -0.22
C HIS A 467 28.74 20.59 0.61
N GLU A 468 27.80 20.03 1.36
CA GLU A 468 28.02 19.00 2.36
C GLU A 468 26.85 18.00 2.37
N SER A 469 27.07 16.85 3.03
CA SER A 469 26.03 15.83 3.19
C SER A 469 24.87 16.34 4.05
N PHE A 470 23.70 15.71 3.93
CA PHE A 470 22.56 15.99 4.82
C PHE A 470 22.95 15.97 6.30
N LEU A 471 23.71 14.96 6.73
CA LEU A 471 24.07 14.77 8.13
C LEU A 471 24.92 15.93 8.69
N GLU A 472 25.91 16.39 7.92
CA GLU A 472 26.78 17.49 8.31
C GLU A 472 26.01 18.81 8.38
N LEU A 473 25.19 19.09 7.36
CA LEU A 473 24.35 20.28 7.31
C LEU A 473 23.30 20.28 8.43
N TRP A 474 22.71 19.13 8.74
CA TRP A 474 21.73 18.99 9.82
C TRP A 474 22.35 19.30 11.18
N ARG A 475 23.53 18.75 11.47
CA ARG A 475 24.26 19.05 12.71
C ARG A 475 24.60 20.53 12.82
N LYS A 476 25.03 21.17 11.71
CA LYS A 476 25.30 22.62 11.68
C LYS A 476 24.05 23.46 11.89
N TYR A 477 22.94 23.08 11.26
CA TYR A 477 21.65 23.75 11.44
C TYR A 477 21.17 23.70 12.88
N ARG A 478 21.25 22.51 13.52
CA ARG A 478 20.91 22.39 14.94
C ARG A 478 21.83 23.22 15.84
N ALA A 479 23.14 23.23 15.56
CA ALA A 479 24.09 24.00 16.35
C ALA A 479 23.91 25.53 16.21
N LYS A 480 23.59 26.01 15.00
CA LYS A 480 23.62 27.46 14.68
C LYS A 480 22.25 28.14 14.67
N VAL A 481 21.18 27.39 14.40
CA VAL A 481 19.83 27.96 14.18
C VAL A 481 18.85 27.46 15.23
N ASN A 482 18.69 26.14 15.37
CA ASN A 482 17.72 25.56 16.32
C ASN A 482 18.21 24.24 16.94
N PRO A 483 18.75 24.26 18.17
CA PRO A 483 19.23 23.06 18.86
C PRO A 483 18.17 21.99 19.10
N LYS A 484 16.88 22.38 19.10
CA LYS A 484 15.74 21.48 19.34
C LYS A 484 15.10 20.97 18.05
N ALA A 485 15.57 21.39 16.88
CA ALA A 485 14.98 20.99 15.61
C ALA A 485 14.97 19.46 15.42
N GLN A 486 13.91 18.96 14.80
CA GLN A 486 13.69 17.55 14.50
C GLN A 486 13.55 17.36 12.98
N ALA A 487 14.25 16.39 12.41
CA ALA A 487 14.13 15.98 11.02
C ALA A 487 13.37 14.66 10.91
N PHE A 488 12.38 14.62 10.04
CA PHE A 488 11.62 13.43 9.68
C PHE A 488 11.85 13.13 8.21
N VAL A 489 12.50 12.00 7.93
CA VAL A 489 12.79 11.54 6.58
C VAL A 489 11.78 10.46 6.22
N ILE A 490 10.79 10.85 5.41
CA ILE A 490 9.78 9.95 4.87
C ILE A 490 10.38 9.29 3.63
N GLN A 491 10.75 8.01 3.77
CA GLN A 491 11.29 7.25 2.66
C GLN A 491 10.17 6.55 1.91
N ILE A 492 10.04 6.89 0.62
CA ILE A 492 8.97 6.36 -0.23
C ILE A 492 9.47 5.32 -1.25
N ALA A 493 10.79 5.14 -1.38
CA ALA A 493 11.39 4.13 -2.26
C ALA A 493 12.01 2.96 -1.47
N PRO A 494 12.08 1.75 -2.05
CA PRO A 494 12.44 0.52 -1.32
C PRO A 494 13.97 0.33 -1.18
N TYR A 495 14.74 1.41 -1.01
CA TYR A 495 16.20 1.34 -0.92
C TYR A 495 16.66 1.23 0.52
N LYS A 496 17.58 0.33 0.84
CA LYS A 496 18.10 0.15 2.22
C LYS A 496 18.96 1.31 2.74
N HIS A 497 19.16 2.33 1.93
CA HIS A 497 20.02 3.47 2.18
C HIS A 497 19.36 4.49 3.11
N ALA A 498 20.19 5.14 3.93
CA ALA A 498 19.79 6.19 4.83
C ALA A 498 20.84 7.29 4.90
N VAL A 499 20.38 8.52 5.10
CA VAL A 499 21.22 9.72 5.16
C VAL A 499 21.83 10.00 6.54
N ALA A 500 21.47 9.20 7.55
CA ALA A 500 21.93 9.34 8.92
C ALA A 500 21.99 7.99 9.65
N PRO A 501 22.87 7.82 10.65
CA PRO A 501 22.94 6.61 11.47
C PRO A 501 21.74 6.46 12.42
N THR A 502 21.52 5.26 12.97
CA THR A 502 20.33 4.90 13.77
C THR A 502 20.09 5.82 14.97
N ASN A 503 21.17 6.27 15.61
CA ASN A 503 21.11 7.03 16.85
C ASN A 503 21.38 8.53 16.64
N GLU A 504 21.28 9.04 15.41
CA GLU A 504 21.51 10.46 15.15
C GLU A 504 20.45 11.31 15.89
N PRO A 505 20.85 12.20 16.82
CA PRO A 505 19.88 12.95 17.60
C PRO A 505 19.04 13.87 16.71
N GLY A 506 17.72 13.77 16.88
CA GLY A 506 16.76 14.59 16.14
C GLY A 506 16.60 14.23 14.68
N VAL A 507 17.00 13.03 14.24
CA VAL A 507 16.67 12.50 12.90
C VAL A 507 15.84 11.23 13.05
N HIS A 508 14.68 11.21 12.41
CA HIS A 508 13.72 10.12 12.47
C HIS A 508 13.38 9.64 11.06
N PHE A 509 13.34 8.33 10.85
CA PHE A 509 12.93 7.73 9.57
C PHE A 509 11.51 7.20 9.68
N ILE A 510 10.71 7.42 8.65
CA ILE A 510 9.35 6.90 8.56
C ILE A 510 9.18 6.20 7.21
N TYR A 511 8.64 4.99 7.23
CA TYR A 511 8.51 4.13 6.07
C TYR A 511 7.03 3.94 5.70
N GLY A 512 6.66 4.27 4.47
CA GLY A 512 5.38 3.88 3.88
C GLY A 512 4.74 4.93 2.96
N TRP A 513 3.51 4.63 2.51
CA TRP A 513 2.73 5.46 1.58
C TRP A 513 1.33 5.83 2.08
N SER A 514 0.96 5.42 3.29
CA SER A 514 -0.34 5.69 3.91
C SER A 514 -0.38 7.02 4.64
N ASP A 515 -1.58 7.52 4.91
CA ASP A 515 -1.80 8.69 5.77
C ASP A 515 -1.19 8.48 7.18
N THR A 516 -1.11 7.22 7.63
CA THR A 516 -0.47 6.84 8.89
C THR A 516 1.00 7.26 8.99
N VAL A 517 1.72 7.40 7.86
CA VAL A 517 3.11 7.88 7.82
C VAL A 517 3.21 9.29 8.40
N VAL A 518 2.32 10.19 8.00
CA VAL A 518 2.38 11.58 8.46
C VAL A 518 1.97 11.70 9.94
N ARG A 519 1.17 10.77 10.47
CA ARG A 519 0.79 10.73 11.89
C ARG A 519 1.98 10.52 12.84
N TYR A 520 3.06 9.90 12.38
CA TYR A 520 4.26 9.69 13.20
C TYR A 520 4.97 10.98 13.56
N ILE A 521 4.88 12.01 12.71
CA ILE A 521 5.56 13.29 12.94
C ILE A 521 5.10 13.94 14.27
N PRO A 522 3.80 14.26 14.46
CA PRO A 522 3.34 14.83 15.72
C PRO A 522 3.48 13.85 16.89
N PHE A 523 3.27 12.54 16.67
CA PHE A 523 3.37 11.55 17.73
C PHE A 523 4.78 11.49 18.34
N ILE A 524 5.82 11.45 17.51
CA ILE A 524 7.22 11.48 17.96
C ILE A 524 7.56 12.84 18.61
N LEU A 525 7.06 13.94 18.05
CA LEU A 525 7.24 15.29 18.63
C LEU A 525 6.64 15.45 20.04
N GLU A 526 5.65 14.63 20.39
CA GLU A 526 4.99 14.60 21.69
C GLU A 526 5.59 13.54 22.65
N GLY A 527 6.72 12.92 22.27
CA GLY A 527 7.38 11.88 23.06
C GLY A 527 6.80 10.48 22.87
N GLY A 528 5.99 10.29 21.84
CA GLY A 528 5.46 8.99 21.42
C GLY A 528 6.53 8.06 20.84
N ALA A 529 6.14 6.80 20.70
CA ALA A 529 6.98 5.73 20.17
C ALA A 529 7.34 5.95 18.68
N SER A 530 8.54 5.53 18.27
CA SER A 530 8.92 5.42 16.87
C SER A 530 8.09 4.36 16.14
N GLN A 531 8.11 4.36 14.80
CA GLN A 531 7.43 3.33 14.01
C GLN A 531 7.90 1.90 14.39
N VAL A 532 9.20 1.71 14.65
CA VAL A 532 9.75 0.42 15.09
C VAL A 532 9.22 0.04 16.48
N GLN A 533 9.15 1.00 17.41
CA GLN A 533 8.62 0.77 18.76
C GLN A 533 7.11 0.49 18.75
N GLU A 534 6.33 1.10 17.85
CA GLU A 534 4.91 0.74 17.68
C GLU A 534 4.76 -0.70 17.17
N VAL A 535 5.60 -1.11 16.23
CA VAL A 535 5.65 -2.50 15.76
C VAL A 535 6.01 -3.44 16.91
N GLU A 536 6.97 -3.06 17.76
CA GLU A 536 7.29 -3.82 18.98
C GLU A 536 6.09 -3.89 19.93
N GLY A 537 5.30 -2.82 20.09
CA GLY A 537 4.11 -2.80 20.92
C GLY A 537 2.90 -3.54 20.34
N MET A 538 2.95 -3.99 19.08
CA MET A 538 1.78 -4.54 18.39
C MET A 538 1.36 -5.90 18.97
N SER A 539 0.14 -5.96 19.52
CA SER A 539 -0.43 -7.22 19.99
C SER A 539 -0.64 -8.19 18.83
N LEU A 540 -0.11 -9.39 19.00
CA LEU A 540 -0.45 -10.52 18.15
C LEU A 540 -1.70 -11.25 18.66
N ASP A 541 -2.01 -11.14 19.96
CA ASP A 541 -3.22 -11.70 20.57
C ASP A 541 -4.45 -10.88 20.17
N ASN A 542 -5.53 -11.59 19.87
CA ASN A 542 -6.81 -11.08 19.39
C ASN A 542 -6.85 -10.64 17.91
N GLY A 543 -7.35 -11.57 17.11
CA GLY A 543 -8.05 -11.32 15.86
C GLY A 543 -9.03 -12.46 15.57
N GLY A 544 -9.68 -12.99 16.62
CA GLY A 544 -10.68 -14.05 16.47
C GLY A 544 -11.81 -13.56 15.57
N ASN A 545 -12.01 -14.21 14.42
CA ASN A 545 -13.15 -14.24 13.48
C ASN A 545 -14.04 -12.99 13.24
N GLN A 546 -13.78 -11.82 13.84
CA GLN A 546 -14.61 -10.62 13.80
C GLN A 546 -14.34 -9.77 12.55
N GLY A 547 -13.29 -10.08 11.78
CA GLY A 547 -12.99 -9.39 10.52
C GLY A 547 -13.70 -9.93 9.28
N ARG A 548 -14.43 -11.06 9.37
CA ARG A 548 -15.06 -11.68 8.19
C ARG A 548 -16.53 -11.30 7.99
N SER A 549 -17.22 -10.77 9.00
CA SER A 549 -18.53 -10.13 8.82
C SER A 549 -18.40 -8.66 8.39
N GLY A 550 -17.30 -7.98 8.73
CA GLY A 550 -17.08 -6.56 8.39
C GLY A 550 -16.90 -6.24 6.90
N GLY A 551 -16.76 -7.25 6.02
CA GLY A 551 -16.86 -7.05 4.58
C GLY A 551 -18.30 -7.03 4.04
N HIS A 552 -19.27 -7.46 4.86
CA HIS A 552 -20.68 -7.55 4.51
C HIS A 552 -21.61 -6.73 5.41
N ASP A 553 -21.20 -6.35 6.62
CA ASP A 553 -22.00 -5.47 7.51
C ASP A 553 -22.01 -4.00 7.04
N HIS A 554 -21.04 -3.57 6.24
CA HIS A 554 -21.07 -2.22 5.63
C HIS A 554 -22.00 -2.11 4.41
N ALA A 555 -22.72 -3.17 4.05
CA ALA A 555 -23.81 -3.11 3.08
C ALA A 555 -25.21 -3.20 3.74
N GLN A 556 -25.27 -3.19 5.08
CA GLN A 556 -26.52 -3.22 5.84
C GLN A 556 -26.72 -2.02 6.79
N ALA A 557 -25.73 -1.12 6.91
CA ALA A 557 -25.88 0.13 7.67
C ALA A 557 -26.37 1.31 6.81
N ASP A 558 -26.55 1.13 5.50
CA ASP A 558 -27.07 2.12 4.56
C ASP A 558 -28.44 1.67 4.01
N ALA A 559 -29.40 1.47 4.93
CA ALA A 559 -30.83 1.45 4.64
C ALA A 559 -31.51 2.61 5.34
#